data_AF-A0A124FL50-F1
#
_entry.id   AF-A0A124FL50-F1
#
_cell.length_a   1.000
_cell.length_b   1.000
_cell.length_c   1.000
_cell.angle_alpha   90.00
_cell.angle_beta   90.00
_cell.angle_gamma   90.00
#
_symmetry.space_group_name_H-M   'P 1'
#
loop_
_entity.id
_entity.type
_entity.pdbx_description
1 polymer ?
#
loop_
_entity_poly.entity_id
_entity_poly.type
_entity_poly.pdbx_seq_one_letter_code
_entity_poly.pdbx_strand_id
1 'polypeptide(L)'
;MRKIIGALLCLCLWTAVAASQETVTLNAESLYYDPSTSQIKASGSVVIREANIVIEAEEGEGKSDGSTFRLYGNVRGHFQKEGIDLTCDELVVQQREEGRIATAKGNAKLLRGEERIVADELEWLWGSPDNYVARSNVDAVTSVYAVQAQEVGRRGGRFWAKDVKRFEDKAKGVTLSAREIEGNIEGEEIKDLTAVGNVVVKQRTSQGETTLSGNKAVYSKDRGTITVTGKKAVAFQKDRTIRADTLILFLESRRVEAHGSPQIEFLREQEKK
;
A
#
# COMPACT_ATOMS: atom_id res chain seq x y z
N MET A 1 27.78 -27.50 -58.91
CA MET A 1 28.98 -27.55 -58.04
C MET A 1 29.62 -26.16 -58.00
N ARG A 2 30.06 -25.71 -56.79
CA ARG A 2 30.65 -24.39 -56.42
C ARG A 2 29.65 -23.23 -56.40
N LYS A 3 28.98 -22.92 -55.27
CA LYS A 3 29.44 -22.16 -54.06
C LYS A 3 30.11 -20.83 -54.41
N ILE A 4 29.36 -19.73 -54.35
CA ILE A 4 29.85 -18.41 -53.91
C ILE A 4 28.82 -17.88 -52.90
N ILE A 5 29.25 -17.83 -51.65
CA ILE A 5 28.54 -17.27 -50.50
C ILE A 5 28.80 -15.77 -50.55
N GLY A 6 27.77 -14.97 -50.81
CA GLY A 6 27.81 -13.52 -50.63
C GLY A 6 27.46 -13.18 -49.20
N ALA A 7 28.45 -12.70 -48.43
CA ALA A 7 28.33 -12.36 -47.03
C ALA A 7 27.33 -11.20 -46.80
N LEU A 8 26.28 -11.46 -46.01
CA LEU A 8 25.47 -10.40 -45.41
C LEU A 8 26.14 -10.00 -44.10
N LEU A 9 26.80 -8.84 -44.12
CA LEU A 9 27.40 -8.19 -42.95
C LEU A 9 26.27 -7.67 -42.05
N CYS A 10 25.82 -8.47 -41.09
CA CYS A 10 24.88 -8.02 -40.07
C CYS A 10 25.68 -7.32 -38.95
N LEU A 11 25.76 -5.99 -39.02
CA LEU A 11 26.25 -5.14 -37.93
C LEU A 11 25.28 -5.26 -36.74
N CYS A 12 25.54 -6.22 -35.85
CA CYS A 12 24.99 -6.18 -34.50
C CYS A 12 25.71 -5.05 -33.74
N LEU A 13 25.14 -3.86 -33.78
CA LEU A 13 25.44 -2.79 -32.83
C LEU A 13 25.00 -3.28 -31.44
N TRP A 14 25.90 -3.96 -30.73
CA TRP A 14 25.80 -4.06 -29.28
C TRP A 14 26.09 -2.67 -28.71
N THR A 15 25.04 -1.91 -28.44
CA THR A 15 25.14 -0.84 -27.44
C THR A 15 25.31 -1.53 -26.08
N ALA A 16 26.56 -1.76 -25.70
CA ALA A 16 26.90 -2.04 -24.31
C ALA A 16 26.44 -0.82 -23.51
N VAL A 17 25.31 -0.94 -22.82
CA VAL A 17 24.94 0.02 -21.78
C VAL A 17 26.06 -0.09 -20.75
N ALA A 18 26.89 0.95 -20.64
CA ALA A 18 27.91 1.01 -19.61
C ALA A 18 27.18 0.92 -18.27
N ALA A 19 27.32 -0.21 -17.57
CA ALA A 19 26.91 -0.30 -16.18
C ALA A 19 27.77 0.71 -15.42
N SER A 20 27.16 1.79 -14.93
CA SER A 20 27.84 2.68 -14.00
C SER A 20 28.16 1.88 -12.75
N GLN A 21 29.45 1.65 -12.49
CA GLN A 21 29.88 1.12 -11.20
C GLN A 21 29.65 2.22 -10.17
N GLU A 22 28.62 2.05 -9.34
CA GLU A 22 28.37 2.92 -8.21
C GLU A 22 29.19 2.41 -7.01
N THR A 23 30.00 3.29 -6.44
CA THR A 23 30.78 2.95 -5.25
C THR A 23 29.87 2.92 -4.04
N VAL A 24 29.81 1.78 -3.37
CA VAL A 24 29.19 1.65 -2.04
C VAL A 24 30.27 1.87 -0.99
N THR A 25 29.99 2.72 0.00
CA THR A 25 30.85 2.91 1.17
C THR A 25 30.13 2.44 2.42
N LEU A 26 30.85 1.71 3.27
CA LEU A 26 30.38 1.27 4.58
C LEU A 26 31.41 1.72 5.61
N ASN A 27 30.97 2.58 6.53
CA ASN A 27 31.79 3.05 7.65
C ASN A 27 31.23 2.48 8.95
N ALA A 28 32.12 2.07 9.85
CA ALA A 28 31.79 1.56 11.17
C ALA A 28 33.03 1.65 12.08
N GLU A 29 32.84 1.49 13.39
CA GLU A 29 33.95 1.42 14.35
C GLU A 29 34.73 0.12 14.23
N SER A 30 34.04 -0.99 13.98
CA SER A 30 34.63 -2.30 13.74
C SER A 30 34.06 -2.93 12.48
N LEU A 31 34.95 -3.44 11.63
CA LEU A 31 34.60 -4.08 10.36
C LEU A 31 35.38 -5.37 10.20
N TYR A 32 34.65 -6.46 9.93
CA TYR A 32 35.20 -7.75 9.54
C TYR A 32 34.77 -8.06 8.11
N TYR A 33 35.74 -8.46 7.28
CA TYR A 33 35.50 -8.89 5.91
C TYR A 33 36.21 -10.21 5.65
N ASP A 34 35.45 -11.22 5.19
CA ASP A 34 35.98 -12.48 4.70
C ASP A 34 35.86 -12.53 3.16
N PRO A 35 36.97 -12.42 2.42
CA PRO A 35 36.95 -12.43 0.96
C PRO A 35 36.56 -13.80 0.38
N SER A 36 36.72 -14.89 1.12
CA SER A 36 36.39 -16.24 0.62
C SER A 36 34.88 -16.49 0.54
N THR A 37 34.12 -15.85 1.43
CA THR A 37 32.66 -15.93 1.50
C THR A 37 31.96 -14.63 1.08
N SER A 38 32.73 -13.58 0.83
CA SER A 38 32.26 -12.20 0.61
C SER A 38 31.46 -11.64 1.79
N GLN A 39 31.60 -12.21 2.98
CA GLN A 39 30.84 -11.80 4.16
C GLN A 39 31.42 -10.53 4.77
N ILE A 40 30.54 -9.59 5.11
CA ILE A 40 30.83 -8.38 5.87
C ILE A 40 30.07 -8.43 7.19
N LYS A 41 30.73 -8.04 8.28
CA LYS A 41 30.11 -7.69 9.56
C LYS A 41 30.64 -6.34 10.03
N ALA A 42 29.74 -5.51 10.53
CA ALA A 42 30.05 -4.16 10.95
C ALA A 42 29.30 -3.84 12.25
N SER A 43 29.97 -3.15 13.18
CA SER A 43 29.39 -2.75 14.46
C SER A 43 29.93 -1.41 14.91
N GLY A 44 29.09 -0.65 15.60
CA GLY A 44 29.41 0.68 16.11
C GLY A 44 29.22 1.73 15.02
N SER A 45 28.13 2.49 15.13
CA SER A 45 27.79 3.62 14.25
C SER A 45 27.90 3.28 12.75
N VAL A 46 27.23 2.21 12.32
CA VAL A 46 27.27 1.74 10.93
C VAL A 46 26.57 2.75 10.02
N VAL A 47 27.28 3.19 8.97
CA VAL A 47 26.75 4.08 7.93
C VAL A 47 27.07 3.51 6.55
N ILE A 48 26.03 3.15 5.81
CA ILE A 48 26.10 2.75 4.40
C ILE A 48 25.73 3.95 3.53
N ARG A 49 26.54 4.23 2.51
CA ARG A 49 26.23 5.21 1.46
C ARG A 49 26.41 4.58 0.08
N GLU A 50 25.36 4.67 -0.73
CA GLU A 50 25.30 4.20 -2.12
C GLU A 50 24.56 5.27 -2.92
N ALA A 51 25.28 6.02 -3.77
CA ALA A 51 24.71 7.08 -4.62
C ALA A 51 23.72 8.03 -3.90
N ASN A 52 22.42 7.75 -4.01
CA ASN A 52 21.29 8.52 -3.47
C ASN A 52 20.71 7.95 -2.17
N ILE A 53 21.42 7.02 -1.53
CA ILE A 53 20.96 6.25 -0.38
C ILE A 53 21.95 6.43 0.77
N VAL A 54 21.42 6.75 1.94
CA VAL A 54 22.17 6.78 3.20
C VAL A 54 21.39 5.96 4.21
N ILE A 55 22.03 4.96 4.81
CA ILE A 55 21.42 4.15 5.87
C ILE A 55 22.33 4.12 7.08
N GLU A 56 21.78 4.43 8.24
CA GLU A 56 22.45 4.39 9.54
C GLU A 56 21.85 3.26 10.39
N ALA A 57 22.70 2.57 11.15
CA ALA A 57 22.32 1.54 12.10
C ALA A 57 23.40 1.36 13.18
N GLU A 58 23.11 0.59 14.22
CA GLU A 58 24.12 0.21 15.23
C GLU A 58 25.02 -0.93 14.73
N GLU A 59 24.44 -1.90 14.03
CA GLU A 59 25.12 -3.09 13.52
C GLU A 59 24.61 -3.48 12.13
N GLY A 60 25.44 -4.22 11.41
CA GLY A 60 25.11 -4.71 10.08
C GLY A 60 25.89 -5.95 9.67
N GLU A 61 25.25 -6.83 8.91
CA GLU A 61 25.88 -7.99 8.29
C GLU A 61 25.34 -8.21 6.88
N GLY A 62 26.15 -8.77 5.99
CA GLY A 62 25.72 -8.99 4.61
C GLY A 62 26.83 -9.51 3.72
N LYS A 63 26.58 -9.48 2.41
CA LYS A 63 27.54 -9.80 1.38
C LYS A 63 28.00 -8.54 0.65
N SER A 64 29.27 -8.49 0.27
CA SER A 64 29.85 -7.36 -0.47
C SER A 64 29.25 -7.16 -1.87
N ASP A 65 28.58 -8.17 -2.42
CA ASP A 65 27.83 -8.08 -3.68
C ASP A 65 26.43 -7.44 -3.51
N GLY A 66 26.01 -7.13 -2.28
CA GLY A 66 24.70 -6.56 -1.97
C GLY A 66 23.52 -7.53 -2.13
N SER A 67 23.77 -8.81 -2.43
CA SER A 67 22.72 -9.82 -2.60
C SER A 67 21.92 -10.05 -1.32
N THR A 68 22.55 -9.83 -0.16
CA THR A 68 21.88 -9.76 1.11
C THR A 68 22.58 -8.79 2.04
N PHE A 69 21.79 -7.99 2.76
CA PHE A 69 22.26 -7.30 3.95
C PHE A 69 21.15 -7.23 5.00
N ARG A 70 21.57 -7.12 6.25
CA ARG A 70 20.74 -6.98 7.42
C ARG A 70 21.35 -5.90 8.28
N LEU A 71 20.57 -4.89 8.63
CA LEU A 71 20.93 -3.79 9.52
C LEU A 71 19.99 -3.83 10.71
N TYR A 72 20.50 -3.61 11.91
CA TYR A 72 19.69 -3.63 13.12
C TYR A 72 20.21 -2.67 14.18
N GLY A 73 19.30 -2.29 15.07
CA GLY A 73 19.53 -1.26 16.09
C GLY A 73 19.28 0.13 15.53
N ASN A 74 18.07 0.65 15.75
CA ASN A 74 17.66 2.02 15.41
C ASN A 74 17.98 2.40 13.95
N VAL A 75 17.55 1.58 13.00
CA VAL A 75 17.84 1.78 11.58
C VAL A 75 17.13 3.03 11.06
N ARG A 76 17.88 3.91 10.39
CA ARG A 76 17.38 5.10 9.71
C ARG A 76 17.87 5.11 8.27
N GLY A 77 16.94 5.11 7.32
CA GLY A 77 17.25 5.14 5.89
C GLY A 77 16.73 6.40 5.24
N HIS A 78 17.54 7.02 4.39
CA HIS A 78 17.18 8.14 3.53
C HIS A 78 17.45 7.78 2.08
N PHE A 79 16.39 7.67 1.28
CA PHE A 79 16.42 7.29 -0.13
C PHE A 79 16.03 8.52 -0.97
N GLN A 80 17.02 9.31 -1.38
CA GLN A 80 16.82 10.63 -1.99
C GLN A 80 16.07 10.55 -3.32
N LYS A 81 16.35 9.53 -4.13
CA LYS A 81 15.74 9.36 -5.45
C LYS A 81 14.24 9.12 -5.35
N GLU A 82 13.82 8.34 -4.35
CA GLU A 82 12.42 8.00 -4.08
C GLU A 82 11.73 8.99 -3.14
N GLY A 83 12.50 9.88 -2.50
CA GLY A 83 12.00 10.82 -1.49
C GLY A 83 11.48 10.11 -0.24
N ILE A 84 12.13 9.01 0.17
CA ILE A 84 11.71 8.18 1.29
C ILE A 84 12.61 8.38 2.50
N ASP A 85 11.98 8.61 3.65
CA ASP A 85 12.59 8.46 4.97
C ASP A 85 12.01 7.24 5.67
N LEU A 86 12.88 6.35 6.16
CA LEU A 86 12.52 5.12 6.83
C LEU A 86 13.12 5.09 8.24
N THR A 87 12.33 4.67 9.22
CA THR A 87 12.82 4.24 10.54
C THR A 87 12.28 2.87 10.89
N CYS A 88 13.11 2.01 11.47
CA CYS A 88 12.71 0.68 11.95
C CYS A 88 13.76 0.10 12.89
N ASP A 89 13.45 -1.00 13.56
CA ASP A 89 14.41 -1.70 14.43
C ASP A 89 15.38 -2.57 13.62
N GLU A 90 14.92 -3.14 12.51
CA GLU A 90 15.69 -3.98 11.59
C GLU A 90 15.31 -3.72 10.12
N LEU A 91 16.30 -3.63 9.25
CA LEU A 91 16.14 -3.59 7.80
C LEU A 91 16.86 -4.79 7.17
N VAL A 92 16.11 -5.63 6.46
CA VAL A 92 16.65 -6.75 5.68
C VAL A 92 16.49 -6.44 4.20
N VAL A 93 17.54 -6.65 3.42
CA VAL A 93 17.47 -6.58 1.96
C VAL A 93 18.00 -7.87 1.37
N GLN A 94 17.27 -8.37 0.38
CA GLN A 94 17.54 -9.66 -0.27
C GLN A 94 17.26 -9.56 -1.77
N GLN A 95 18.18 -10.07 -2.58
CA GLN A 95 17.93 -10.31 -3.99
C GLN A 95 16.98 -11.52 -4.14
N ARG A 96 15.83 -11.30 -4.76
CA ARG A 96 14.87 -12.33 -5.16
C ARG A 96 14.71 -12.32 -6.70
N GLU A 97 13.94 -13.28 -7.23
CA GLU A 97 13.66 -13.37 -8.68
C GLU A 97 13.00 -12.09 -9.23
N GLU A 98 12.12 -11.48 -8.43
CA GLU A 98 11.37 -10.27 -8.78
C GLU A 98 12.16 -8.96 -8.60
N GLY A 99 13.39 -9.04 -8.06
CA GLY A 99 14.25 -7.90 -7.79
C GLY A 99 14.79 -7.89 -6.35
N ARG A 100 15.44 -6.79 -5.96
CA ARG A 100 15.85 -6.59 -4.56
C ARG A 100 14.61 -6.23 -3.75
N ILE A 101 14.35 -6.99 -2.69
CA ILE A 101 13.27 -6.76 -1.75
C ILE A 101 13.88 -6.21 -0.47
N ALA A 102 13.29 -5.14 0.06
CA ALA A 102 13.58 -4.65 1.39
C ALA A 102 12.43 -4.91 2.34
N THR A 103 12.76 -5.29 3.57
CA THR A 103 11.83 -5.58 4.65
C THR A 103 12.27 -4.82 5.89
N ALA A 104 11.51 -3.80 6.25
CA ALA A 104 11.65 -3.07 7.51
C ALA A 104 10.79 -3.76 8.58
N LYS A 105 11.35 -4.00 9.77
CA LYS A 105 10.71 -4.72 10.87
C LYS A 105 10.89 -3.98 12.17
N GLY A 106 9.86 -4.05 13.01
CA GLY A 106 9.83 -3.41 14.32
C GLY A 106 9.68 -1.90 14.19
N ASN A 107 8.54 -1.37 14.66
CA ASN A 107 8.21 0.05 14.63
C ASN A 107 8.45 0.70 13.25
N ALA A 108 8.17 -0.04 12.17
CA ALA A 108 8.48 0.40 10.82
C ALA A 108 7.62 1.63 10.46
N LYS A 109 8.29 2.72 10.10
CA LYS A 109 7.67 3.96 9.69
C LYS A 109 8.34 4.46 8.42
N LEU A 110 7.55 4.60 7.37
CA LEU A 110 7.94 5.18 6.10
C LEU A 110 7.24 6.53 5.92
N LEU A 111 8.00 7.54 5.50
CA LEU A 111 7.51 8.85 5.07
C LEU A 111 7.91 9.08 3.62
N ARG A 112 6.97 9.54 2.79
CA ARG A 112 7.19 9.87 1.39
C ARG A 112 6.26 10.99 0.94
N GLY A 113 6.75 12.21 0.85
CA GLY A 113 5.89 13.38 0.61
C GLY A 113 4.82 13.53 1.71
N GLU A 114 3.55 13.46 1.34
CA GLU A 114 2.41 13.46 2.29
C GLU A 114 2.00 12.05 2.76
N GLU A 115 2.61 11.00 2.21
CA GLU A 115 2.37 9.63 2.61
C GLU A 115 3.13 9.28 3.89
N ARG A 116 2.42 8.62 4.81
CA ARG A 116 2.97 7.98 5.99
C ARG A 116 2.42 6.57 6.09
N ILE A 117 3.31 5.58 6.23
CA ILE A 117 2.96 4.20 6.55
C ILE A 117 3.60 3.83 7.88
N VAL A 118 2.79 3.35 8.82
CA VAL A 118 3.27 2.74 10.06
C VAL A 118 2.76 1.31 10.13
N ALA A 119 3.65 0.37 10.45
CA ALA A 119 3.34 -1.06 10.59
C ALA A 119 4.42 -1.77 11.42
N ASP A 120 4.17 -3.00 11.85
CA ASP A 120 5.24 -3.81 12.47
C ASP A 120 6.20 -4.38 11.43
N GLU A 121 5.72 -4.60 10.20
CA GLU A 121 6.53 -5.04 9.06
C GLU A 121 6.10 -4.31 7.78
N LEU A 122 7.08 -3.85 7.01
CA LEU A 122 6.89 -3.23 5.69
C LEU A 122 7.87 -3.85 4.70
N GLU A 123 7.33 -4.58 3.72
CA GLU A 123 8.09 -5.15 2.60
C GLU A 123 7.85 -4.31 1.34
N TRP A 124 8.90 -3.99 0.58
CA TRP A 124 8.76 -3.30 -0.71
C TRP A 124 9.80 -3.73 -1.74
N LEU A 125 9.46 -3.54 -3.02
CA LEU A 125 10.40 -3.70 -4.13
C LEU A 125 11.34 -2.49 -4.18
N TRP A 126 12.64 -2.74 -4.03
CA TRP A 126 13.67 -1.71 -4.04
C TRP A 126 13.65 -0.90 -5.34
N GLY A 127 13.69 0.43 -5.24
CA GLY A 127 13.58 1.34 -6.38
C GLY A 127 12.19 1.39 -7.03
N SER A 128 11.19 0.74 -6.45
CA SER A 128 9.80 0.74 -6.94
C SER A 128 8.82 0.81 -5.75
N PRO A 129 8.86 1.91 -4.97
CA PRO A 129 8.21 2.01 -3.67
C PRO A 129 6.68 1.93 -3.68
N ASP A 130 6.04 2.06 -4.83
CA ASP A 130 4.59 1.82 -4.98
C ASP A 130 4.21 0.34 -4.94
N ASN A 131 5.19 -0.57 -4.87
CA ASN A 131 5.00 -2.00 -4.75
C ASN A 131 5.42 -2.42 -3.35
N TYR A 132 4.46 -2.47 -2.43
CA TYR A 132 4.70 -2.74 -1.02
C TYR A 132 3.59 -3.59 -0.39
N VAL A 133 3.92 -4.21 0.73
CA VAL A 133 2.98 -4.84 1.64
C VAL A 133 3.36 -4.46 3.07
N ALA A 134 2.45 -3.80 3.77
CA ALA A 134 2.53 -3.49 5.19
C ALA A 134 1.69 -4.50 5.98
N ARG A 135 2.21 -4.96 7.13
CA ARG A 135 1.59 -6.00 7.96
C ARG A 135 1.64 -5.65 9.44
N SER A 136 0.59 -6.08 10.13
CA SER A 136 0.35 -5.92 11.56
C SER A 136 0.25 -4.45 11.99
N ASN A 137 -0.91 -4.11 12.56
CA ASN A 137 -1.20 -2.76 13.08
C ASN A 137 -0.97 -1.64 12.05
N VAL A 138 -1.32 -1.88 10.79
CA VAL A 138 -1.07 -0.94 9.71
C VAL A 138 -1.92 0.31 9.89
N ASP A 139 -1.27 1.47 9.85
CA ASP A 139 -1.87 2.80 9.76
C ASP A 139 -1.18 3.57 8.63
N ALA A 140 -1.82 3.59 7.46
CA ALA A 140 -1.32 4.27 6.27
C ALA A 140 -2.20 5.49 5.95
N VAL A 141 -1.58 6.63 5.69
CA VAL A 141 -2.25 7.91 5.42
C VAL A 141 -1.56 8.57 4.23
N THR A 142 -2.35 8.98 3.23
CA THR A 142 -1.91 9.80 2.10
C THR A 142 -2.67 11.12 2.08
N SER A 143 -2.45 11.96 1.06
CA SER A 143 -3.24 13.17 0.81
C SER A 143 -4.73 12.87 0.59
N VAL A 144 -5.03 11.71 -0.03
CA VAL A 144 -6.36 11.37 -0.58
C VAL A 144 -7.12 10.31 0.20
N TYR A 145 -6.42 9.38 0.85
CA TYR A 145 -7.05 8.31 1.63
C TYR A 145 -6.31 8.03 2.94
N ALA A 146 -6.97 7.27 3.81
CA ALA A 146 -6.35 6.67 4.98
C ALA A 146 -6.85 5.24 5.16
N VAL A 147 -6.01 4.35 5.69
CA VAL A 147 -6.40 2.98 5.98
C VAL A 147 -5.77 2.48 7.28
N GLN A 148 -6.59 1.77 8.07
CA GLN A 148 -6.23 1.08 9.30
C GLN A 148 -6.66 -0.38 9.19
N ALA A 149 -5.69 -1.30 9.20
CA ALA A 149 -5.90 -2.70 8.84
C ALA A 149 -4.84 -3.62 9.46
N GLN A 150 -4.98 -4.94 9.30
CA GLN A 150 -3.91 -5.90 9.62
C GLN A 150 -2.93 -6.09 8.46
N GLU A 151 -3.38 -5.89 7.23
CA GLU A 151 -2.55 -5.92 6.04
C GLU A 151 -3.02 -4.85 5.08
N VAL A 152 -2.07 -4.15 4.45
CA VAL A 152 -2.32 -3.23 3.34
C VAL A 152 -1.26 -3.48 2.30
N GLY A 153 -1.66 -3.61 1.05
CA GLY A 153 -0.69 -3.75 0.00
C GLY A 153 -1.09 -3.04 -1.26
N ARG A 154 -0.06 -2.76 -2.04
CA ARG A 154 -0.16 -2.12 -3.33
C ARG A 154 0.85 -2.78 -4.26
N ARG A 155 0.42 -3.11 -5.48
CA ARG A 155 1.31 -3.63 -6.52
C ARG A 155 0.77 -3.25 -7.88
N GLY A 156 1.56 -2.51 -8.66
CA GLY A 156 1.10 -1.89 -9.90
C GLY A 156 -0.18 -1.07 -9.68
N GLY A 157 -1.21 -1.33 -10.51
CA GLY A 157 -2.52 -0.66 -10.42
C GLY A 157 -3.51 -1.27 -9.42
N ARG A 158 -3.05 -2.12 -8.50
CA ARG A 158 -3.90 -2.83 -7.53
C ARG A 158 -3.61 -2.39 -6.10
N PHE A 159 -4.68 -2.31 -5.31
CA PHE A 159 -4.67 -2.05 -3.88
C PHE A 159 -5.47 -3.15 -3.17
N TRP A 160 -5.03 -3.56 -1.98
CA TRP A 160 -5.80 -4.44 -1.12
C TRP A 160 -5.55 -4.17 0.36
N ALA A 161 -6.50 -4.58 1.19
CA ALA A 161 -6.36 -4.55 2.64
C ALA A 161 -7.15 -5.67 3.31
N LYS A 162 -6.65 -6.19 4.44
CA LYS A 162 -7.28 -7.26 5.22
C LYS A 162 -7.51 -6.86 6.68
N ASP A 163 -8.61 -7.36 7.23
CA ASP A 163 -9.14 -7.01 8.55
C ASP A 163 -9.18 -5.50 8.74
N VAL A 164 -9.90 -4.85 7.82
CA VAL A 164 -9.96 -3.40 7.68
C VAL A 164 -10.87 -2.82 8.75
N LYS A 165 -10.27 -2.13 9.71
CA LYS A 165 -10.98 -1.37 10.74
C LYS A 165 -11.55 -0.09 10.16
N ARG A 166 -10.80 0.56 9.26
CA ARG A 166 -11.19 1.80 8.61
C ARG A 166 -10.42 1.99 7.31
N PHE A 167 -11.11 2.11 6.20
CA PHE A 167 -10.66 2.82 5.00
C PHE A 167 -11.39 4.15 4.93
N GLU A 168 -10.75 5.20 4.43
CA GLU A 168 -11.34 6.52 4.25
C GLU A 168 -10.95 7.08 2.88
N ASP A 169 -11.94 7.43 2.05
CA ASP A 169 -11.76 8.39 0.96
C ASP A 169 -12.11 9.78 1.52
N LYS A 170 -11.06 10.62 1.66
CA LYS A 170 -11.16 11.93 2.29
C LYS A 170 -11.98 12.91 1.44
N ALA A 171 -11.87 12.83 0.12
CA ALA A 171 -12.54 13.74 -0.80
C ALA A 171 -14.05 13.48 -0.85
N LYS A 172 -14.49 12.24 -0.64
CA LYS A 172 -15.91 11.87 -0.66
C LYS A 172 -16.54 11.71 0.72
N GLY A 173 -15.76 11.86 1.79
CA GLY A 173 -16.23 11.64 3.16
C GLY A 173 -16.76 10.22 3.37
N VAL A 174 -16.20 9.25 2.63
CA VAL A 174 -16.61 7.84 2.68
C VAL A 174 -15.65 7.11 3.59
N THR A 175 -16.19 6.36 4.54
CA THR A 175 -15.43 5.41 5.35
C THR A 175 -15.99 4.01 5.19
N LEU A 176 -15.11 3.00 5.23
CA LEU A 176 -15.48 1.60 5.03
C LEU A 176 -14.74 0.71 6.03
N SER A 177 -15.43 -0.28 6.59
CA SER A 177 -14.82 -1.39 7.33
C SER A 177 -15.29 -2.71 6.73
N ALA A 178 -14.39 -3.68 6.64
CA ALA A 178 -14.67 -5.01 6.08
C ALA A 178 -13.56 -5.99 6.45
N ARG A 179 -13.82 -7.30 6.27
CA ARG A 179 -12.77 -8.31 6.37
C ARG A 179 -11.72 -8.14 5.28
N GLU A 180 -12.14 -7.82 4.07
CA GLU A 180 -11.23 -7.68 2.94
C GLU A 180 -11.71 -6.57 2.01
N ILE A 181 -10.74 -5.83 1.47
CA ILE A 181 -10.92 -4.83 0.43
C ILE A 181 -9.93 -5.15 -0.68
N GLU A 182 -10.42 -5.12 -1.92
CA GLU A 182 -9.59 -5.06 -3.11
C GLU A 182 -10.03 -3.90 -4.00
N GLY A 183 -9.13 -3.33 -4.77
CA GLY A 183 -9.49 -2.26 -5.69
C GLY A 183 -8.41 -1.91 -6.69
N ASN A 184 -8.77 -0.98 -7.57
CA ASN A 184 -7.86 -0.39 -8.54
C ASN A 184 -7.40 0.99 -8.07
N ILE A 185 -6.11 1.25 -8.25
CA ILE A 185 -5.44 2.49 -7.85
C ILE A 185 -4.60 3.03 -9.01
N GLU A 186 -4.61 4.34 -9.21
CA GLU A 186 -3.78 5.04 -10.19
C GLU A 186 -3.14 6.25 -9.51
N GLY A 187 -1.80 6.33 -9.48
CA GLY A 187 -1.14 7.30 -8.61
C GLY A 187 -1.54 7.08 -7.15
N GLU A 188 -2.04 8.08 -6.44
CA GLU A 188 -2.61 7.89 -5.10
C GLU A 188 -4.12 7.64 -5.12
N GLU A 189 -4.78 7.74 -6.28
CA GLU A 189 -6.22 7.77 -6.38
C GLU A 189 -6.84 6.36 -6.48
N ILE A 190 -7.66 6.02 -5.50
CA ILE A 190 -8.55 4.85 -5.55
C ILE A 190 -9.68 5.12 -6.56
N LYS A 191 -9.79 4.27 -7.58
CA LYS A 191 -10.85 4.36 -8.61
C LYS A 191 -12.09 3.59 -8.21
N ASP A 192 -11.89 2.39 -7.71
CA ASP A 192 -12.94 1.52 -7.23
C ASP A 192 -12.43 0.59 -6.13
N LEU A 193 -13.35 0.17 -5.26
CA LEU A 193 -13.11 -0.85 -4.25
C LEU A 193 -14.25 -1.86 -4.25
N THR A 194 -13.90 -3.13 -4.07
CA THR A 194 -14.81 -4.18 -3.63
C THR A 194 -14.45 -4.58 -2.21
N ALA A 195 -15.41 -4.47 -1.30
CA ALA A 195 -15.26 -4.89 0.09
C ALA A 195 -16.13 -6.11 0.37
N VAL A 196 -15.63 -7.07 1.15
CA VAL A 196 -16.36 -8.29 1.53
C VAL A 196 -16.18 -8.64 3.00
N GLY A 197 -17.22 -9.23 3.57
CA GLY A 197 -17.26 -9.70 4.95
C GLY A 197 -17.60 -8.58 5.95
N ASN A 198 -18.80 -8.65 6.52
CA ASN A 198 -19.31 -7.72 7.54
C ASN A 198 -19.10 -6.24 7.18
N VAL A 199 -19.48 -5.89 5.95
CA VAL A 199 -19.20 -4.57 5.40
C VAL A 199 -20.07 -3.51 6.08
N VAL A 200 -19.43 -2.42 6.51
CA VAL A 200 -20.10 -1.19 6.93
C VAL A 200 -19.47 -0.04 6.18
N VAL A 201 -20.31 0.78 5.53
CA VAL A 201 -19.91 1.98 4.82
C VAL A 201 -20.63 3.17 5.43
N LYS A 202 -19.92 4.28 5.65
CA LYS A 202 -20.52 5.55 6.08
C LYS A 202 -20.11 6.64 5.11
N GLN A 203 -21.07 7.40 4.63
CA GLN A 203 -20.83 8.64 3.90
C GLN A 203 -21.27 9.81 4.77
N ARG A 204 -20.36 10.75 5.04
CA ARG A 204 -20.66 12.00 5.75
C ARG A 204 -20.46 13.19 4.81
N THR A 205 -21.48 14.03 4.71
CA THR A 205 -21.42 15.31 4.00
C THR A 205 -21.97 16.43 4.88
N SER A 206 -21.92 17.68 4.40
CA SER A 206 -22.56 18.82 5.05
C SER A 206 -24.09 18.66 5.23
N GLN A 207 -24.72 17.80 4.41
CA GLN A 207 -26.16 17.52 4.50
C GLN A 207 -26.49 16.42 5.54
N GLY A 208 -25.48 15.75 6.10
CA GLY A 208 -25.62 14.69 7.10
C GLY A 208 -24.93 13.38 6.72
N GLU A 209 -25.26 12.32 7.46
CA GLU A 209 -24.64 10.99 7.34
C GLU A 209 -25.61 9.95 6.77
N THR A 210 -25.08 9.02 5.97
CA THR A 210 -25.76 7.79 5.54
C THR A 210 -24.86 6.61 5.86
N THR A 211 -25.37 5.62 6.59
CA THR A 211 -24.67 4.36 6.86
C THR A 211 -25.30 3.23 6.05
N LEU A 212 -24.50 2.38 5.42
CA LEU A 212 -24.93 1.15 4.76
C LEU A 212 -24.20 -0.04 5.36
N SER A 213 -24.88 -1.18 5.52
CA SER A 213 -24.26 -2.43 5.95
C SER A 213 -24.76 -3.64 5.17
N GLY A 214 -23.90 -4.64 5.00
CA GLY A 214 -24.18 -5.85 4.24
C GLY A 214 -22.98 -6.81 4.18
N ASN A 215 -23.03 -7.77 3.26
CA ASN A 215 -21.97 -8.77 3.11
C ASN A 215 -20.90 -8.36 2.10
N LYS A 216 -21.27 -7.56 1.09
CA LYS A 216 -20.38 -7.05 0.04
C LYS A 216 -20.74 -5.62 -0.29
N ALA A 217 -19.73 -4.77 -0.52
CA ALA A 217 -19.92 -3.46 -1.12
C ALA A 217 -19.03 -3.28 -2.35
N VAL A 218 -19.52 -2.51 -3.32
CA VAL A 218 -18.75 -2.02 -4.46
C VAL A 218 -18.83 -0.50 -4.44
N TYR A 219 -17.70 0.15 -4.23
CA TYR A 219 -17.52 1.59 -4.34
C TYR A 219 -16.92 1.91 -5.71
N SER A 220 -17.54 2.82 -6.46
CA SER A 220 -17.02 3.31 -7.73
C SER A 220 -17.03 4.83 -7.72
N LYS A 221 -15.84 5.43 -7.88
CA LYS A 221 -15.68 6.88 -7.91
C LYS A 221 -16.29 7.47 -9.18
N ASP A 222 -16.04 6.84 -10.33
CA ASP A 222 -16.55 7.27 -11.64
C ASP A 222 -18.08 7.23 -11.72
N ARG A 223 -18.70 6.16 -11.19
CA ARG A 223 -20.17 6.07 -11.15
C ARG A 223 -20.78 6.92 -10.04
N GLY A 224 -19.97 7.44 -9.11
CA GLY A 224 -20.45 8.18 -7.95
C GLY A 224 -21.37 7.34 -7.06
N THR A 225 -21.13 6.03 -6.95
CA THR A 225 -22.03 5.12 -6.23
C THR A 225 -21.32 4.18 -5.26
N ILE A 226 -22.06 3.78 -4.21
CA ILE A 226 -21.74 2.64 -3.36
C ILE A 226 -22.91 1.67 -3.45
N THR A 227 -22.66 0.45 -3.92
CA THR A 227 -23.65 -0.64 -3.96
C THR A 227 -23.35 -1.63 -2.85
N VAL A 228 -24.29 -1.86 -1.95
CA VAL A 228 -24.19 -2.83 -0.86
C VAL A 228 -25.18 -3.97 -1.10
N THR A 229 -24.71 -5.20 -0.95
CA THR A 229 -25.50 -6.43 -1.15
C THR A 229 -25.33 -7.37 0.03
N GLY A 230 -26.37 -8.15 0.34
CA GLY A 230 -26.35 -9.17 1.37
C GLY A 230 -27.73 -9.52 1.89
N LYS A 231 -27.85 -10.66 2.58
CA LYS A 231 -29.11 -11.02 3.24
C LYS A 231 -29.43 -9.96 4.30
N LYS A 232 -30.46 -9.15 4.05
CA LYS A 232 -30.86 -7.99 4.87
C LYS A 232 -29.82 -6.86 4.86
N ALA A 233 -29.41 -6.39 3.69
CA ALA A 233 -28.66 -5.15 3.60
C ALA A 233 -29.48 -4.00 4.23
N VAL A 234 -28.82 -3.11 4.96
CA VAL A 234 -29.47 -2.03 5.71
C VAL A 234 -28.85 -0.70 5.35
N ALA A 235 -29.68 0.31 5.07
CA ALA A 235 -29.27 1.70 5.07
C ALA A 235 -29.93 2.43 6.23
N PHE A 236 -29.15 3.27 6.91
CA PHE A 236 -29.61 4.16 7.96
C PHE A 236 -29.31 5.60 7.57
N GLN A 237 -30.34 6.45 7.59
CA GLN A 237 -30.22 7.86 7.25
C GLN A 237 -31.14 8.69 8.14
N LYS A 238 -30.56 9.38 9.12
CA LYS A 238 -31.26 10.11 10.20
C LYS A 238 -32.13 9.18 11.07
N ASP A 239 -33.43 9.17 10.86
CA ASP A 239 -34.44 8.41 11.58
C ASP A 239 -35.07 7.32 10.68
N ARG A 240 -34.53 7.13 9.48
CA ARG A 240 -35.03 6.20 8.47
C ARG A 240 -34.13 4.98 8.38
N THR A 241 -34.76 3.81 8.39
CA THR A 241 -34.11 2.53 8.14
C THR A 241 -34.68 1.92 6.87
N ILE A 242 -33.81 1.59 5.91
CA ILE A 242 -34.18 0.95 4.65
C ILE A 242 -33.55 -0.44 4.63
N ARG A 243 -34.33 -1.47 4.30
CA ARG A 243 -33.86 -2.86 4.18
C ARG A 243 -34.16 -3.38 2.79
N ALA A 244 -33.22 -4.09 2.19
CA ALA A 244 -33.37 -4.72 0.87
C ALA A 244 -32.29 -5.78 0.65
N ASP A 245 -32.36 -6.52 -0.46
CA ASP A 245 -31.26 -7.40 -0.89
C ASP A 245 -30.08 -6.61 -1.45
N THR A 246 -30.38 -5.49 -2.12
CA THR A 246 -29.40 -4.56 -2.71
C THR A 246 -29.77 -3.12 -2.39
N LEU A 247 -28.78 -2.34 -1.95
CA LEU A 247 -28.90 -0.90 -1.68
C LEU A 247 -27.85 -0.15 -2.50
N ILE A 248 -28.26 0.89 -3.22
CA ILE A 248 -27.37 1.74 -4.02
C ILE A 248 -27.44 3.16 -3.47
N LEU A 249 -26.34 3.64 -2.92
CA LEU A 249 -26.17 5.03 -2.51
C LEU A 249 -25.53 5.82 -3.65
N PHE A 250 -26.18 6.90 -4.07
CA PHE A 250 -25.62 7.91 -4.98
C PHE A 250 -24.95 9.01 -4.15
N LEU A 251 -23.64 9.20 -4.33
CA LEU A 251 -22.82 10.01 -3.43
C LEU A 251 -23.16 11.51 -3.47
N GLU A 252 -23.51 12.03 -4.64
CA GLU A 252 -23.80 13.47 -4.82
C GLU A 252 -25.15 13.86 -4.24
N SER A 253 -26.19 13.07 -4.51
CA SER A 253 -27.57 13.36 -4.10
C SER A 253 -27.94 12.74 -2.75
N ARG A 254 -27.12 11.81 -2.25
CA ARG A 254 -27.39 10.95 -1.09
C ARG A 254 -28.68 10.13 -1.22
N ARG A 255 -29.17 9.96 -2.44
CA ARG A 255 -30.32 9.10 -2.75
C ARG A 255 -29.92 7.64 -2.50
N VAL A 256 -30.83 6.89 -1.89
CA VAL A 256 -30.72 5.44 -1.74
C VAL A 256 -31.77 4.78 -2.62
N GLU A 257 -31.34 3.91 -3.53
CA GLU A 257 -32.20 2.98 -4.27
C GLU A 257 -32.12 1.59 -3.63
N ALA A 258 -33.26 0.89 -3.62
CA ALA A 258 -33.42 -0.38 -2.91
C ALA A 258 -34.10 -1.41 -3.80
N HIS A 259 -33.52 -2.61 -3.92
CA HIS A 259 -34.00 -3.70 -4.77
C HIS A 259 -34.00 -5.04 -4.05
N GLY A 260 -34.91 -5.93 -4.44
CA GLY A 260 -35.10 -7.23 -3.79
C GLY A 260 -35.84 -7.08 -2.46
N SER A 261 -37.15 -6.92 -2.54
CA SER A 261 -38.06 -6.80 -1.39
C SER A 261 -37.76 -5.62 -0.45
N PRO A 262 -37.81 -4.36 -0.95
CA PRO A 262 -37.49 -3.19 -0.13
C PRO A 262 -38.53 -2.95 0.98
N GLN A 263 -38.05 -2.55 2.15
CA GLN A 263 -38.84 -2.09 3.29
C GLN A 263 -38.24 -0.78 3.82
N ILE A 264 -39.10 0.17 4.22
CA ILE A 264 -38.69 1.40 4.90
C ILE A 264 -39.43 1.56 6.23
N GLU A 265 -38.69 1.93 7.27
CA GLU A 265 -39.19 2.33 8.58
C GLU A 265 -38.79 3.79 8.83
N PHE A 266 -39.73 4.62 9.29
CA PHE A 266 -39.50 6.05 9.56
C PHE A 266 -40.38 6.51 10.73
N LEU A 267 -39.92 7.52 11.46
CA LEU A 267 -40.70 8.12 12.54
C LEU A 267 -41.71 9.11 11.95
N ARG A 268 -42.92 9.14 12.52
CA ARG A 268 -43.95 10.14 12.22
C ARG A 268 -44.21 10.92 13.50
N GLU A 269 -44.03 12.25 13.46
CA GLU A 269 -44.46 13.10 14.57
C GLU A 269 -45.99 12.99 14.70
N GLN A 270 -46.47 12.71 15.91
CA GLN A 270 -47.90 12.76 16.19
C GLN A 270 -48.33 14.23 16.23
N GLU A 271 -49.39 14.59 15.50
CA GLU A 271 -50.02 15.90 15.62
C GLU A 271 -50.43 16.10 17.08
N LYS A 272 -49.89 17.14 17.73
CA LYS A 272 -50.43 17.62 19.00
C LYS A 272 -51.85 18.12 18.72
N LYS A 273 -52.85 17.38 19.22
CA LYS A 273 -54.25 17.81 19.23
C LYS A 273 -54.43 19.07 20.08
#